data_AF-A0A2G9THI0-F1
#
_entry.id   AF-A0A2G9THI0-F1
#
_cell.length_a   1.000
_cell.length_b   1.000
_cell.length_c   1.000
_cell.angle_alpha   90.00
_cell.angle_beta   90.00
_cell.angle_gamma   90.00
#
_symmetry.space_group_name_H-M   'P 1'
#
loop_
_entity.id
_entity.type
_entity.pdbx_description
1 polymer ?
#
loop_
_entity_poly.entity_id
_entity_poly.type
_entity_poly.pdbx_seq_one_letter_code
_entity_poly.pdbx_strand_id
1 'polypeptide(L)' 'MMLGYGCAYTYMTAHEIGHALGFMHTVQRHDRDEFITINKNAITSSYYGDFLKLSPQQNDNFGLPYDYGDIMHYPAD' A
#
# COMPACT_ATOMS: atom_id res chain seq x y z
N MET A 1 3.82 -9.08 8.36
CA MET A 1 4.61 -8.07 9.09
C MET A 1 5.59 -8.79 10.04
N MET A 2 6.89 -8.69 9.77
CA MET A 2 7.97 -9.11 10.66
C MET A 2 9.15 -8.16 10.45
N LEU A 3 9.59 -7.48 11.51
CA LEU A 3 10.87 -6.77 11.53
C LEU A 3 11.96 -7.79 11.85
N GLY A 4 12.68 -8.24 10.82
CA GLY A 4 13.80 -9.19 10.93
C GLY A 4 15.13 -8.59 10.46
N TYR A 5 16.19 -9.39 10.53
CA TYR A 5 17.51 -9.01 10.00
C TYR A 5 17.40 -8.72 8.49
N GLY A 6 17.77 -7.51 8.07
CA GLY A 6 17.59 -7.03 6.69
C GLY A 6 16.36 -6.12 6.47
N CYS A 7 15.43 -6.03 7.43
CA CYS A 7 14.25 -5.15 7.36
C CYS A 7 14.33 -3.94 8.30
N ALA A 8 15.43 -3.77 9.05
CA ALA A 8 15.61 -2.73 10.07
C ALA A 8 16.02 -1.35 9.49
N TYR A 9 15.52 -1.01 8.30
CA TYR A 9 15.67 0.34 7.76
C TYR A 9 14.61 1.27 8.36
N THR A 10 14.96 2.54 8.56
CA THR A 10 14.03 3.52 9.16
C THR A 10 12.73 3.63 8.38
N TYR A 11 12.79 3.61 7.04
CA TYR A 11 11.59 3.69 6.19
C TYR A 11 10.70 2.44 6.34
N MET A 12 11.29 1.24 6.37
CA MET A 12 10.54 -0.01 6.61
C MET A 12 9.89 -0.01 7.99
N THR A 13 10.62 0.44 9.01
CA THR A 13 10.08 0.51 10.38
C THR A 13 8.89 1.47 10.45
N ALA A 14 8.99 2.62 9.79
CA ALA A 14 7.89 3.58 9.72
C ALA A 14 6.68 3.03 8.93
N HIS A 15 6.90 2.28 7.85
CA HIS A 15 5.85 1.57 7.10
C HIS A 15 5.07 0.59 8.01
N GLU A 16 5.78 -0.25 8.75
CA GLU A 16 5.13 -1.23 9.63
C GLU A 16 4.43 -0.58 10.83
N ILE A 17 4.95 0.55 11.34
CA ILE A 17 4.23 1.38 12.32
C ILE A 17 2.93 1.90 11.70
N GLY A 18 2.94 2.33 10.43
CA GLY A 18 1.73 2.74 9.72
C GLY A 18 0.67 1.65 9.71
N HIS A 19 1.04 0.41 9.39
CA HIS A 19 0.13 -0.73 9.50
C HIS A 19 -0.36 -0.99 10.93
N ALA A 20 0.50 -0.85 11.95
CA ALA A 20 0.10 -1.00 13.34
C ALA A 20 -0.92 0.06 13.80
N LEU A 21 -0.90 1.24 13.18
CA LEU A 21 -1.89 2.31 13.37
C LEU A 21 -3.16 2.11 12.54
N GLY A 22 -3.21 1.11 11.67
CA GLY A 22 -4.37 0.77 10.85
C GLY A 22 -4.33 1.29 9.42
N PHE A 23 -3.20 1.82 8.95
CA PHE A 23 -3.05 2.19 7.54
C PHE A 23 -2.86 0.94 6.67
N MET A 24 -3.49 0.95 5.50
CA MET A 24 -3.34 -0.08 4.48
C MET A 24 -2.52 0.48 3.31
N HIS A 25 -2.08 -0.37 2.38
CA HIS A 25 -1.26 0.10 1.27
C HIS A 25 -2.00 1.12 0.40
N THR A 26 -1.29 2.15 -0.05
CA THR A 26 -1.87 3.24 -0.87
C THR A 26 -2.38 2.74 -2.21
N VAL A 27 -1.79 1.66 -2.75
CA VAL A 27 -2.25 0.97 -3.96
C VAL A 27 -3.60 0.25 -3.80
N GLN A 28 -4.05 0.09 -2.55
CA GLN A 28 -5.35 -0.50 -2.20
C GLN A 28 -6.45 0.54 -1.93
N ARG A 29 -6.16 1.84 -2.04
CA ARG A 29 -7.20 2.88 -1.92
C ARG A 29 -8.37 2.63 -2.88
N HIS A 30 -9.57 2.99 -2.44
CA HIS A 30 -10.79 2.79 -3.22
C HIS A 30 -10.82 3.59 -4.53
N ASP A 31 -10.16 4.76 -4.55
CA ASP A 31 -10.03 5.70 -5.67
C ASP A 31 -8.74 5.50 -6.51
N ARG A 32 -7.90 4.50 -6.20
CA ARG A 32 -6.56 4.38 -6.81
C ARG A 32 -6.55 4.29 -8.34
N ASP A 33 -7.62 3.77 -8.95
CA ASP A 33 -7.72 3.64 -10.42
C ASP A 33 -7.81 5.01 -11.14
N GLU A 34 -8.04 6.11 -10.42
CA GLU A 34 -7.97 7.48 -10.97
C GLU A 34 -6.52 7.97 -11.10
N PHE A 35 -5.57 7.32 -10.42
CA PHE A 35 -4.18 7.79 -10.26
C PHE A 35 -3.12 6.83 -10.81
N ILE A 36 -3.38 5.52 -10.72
CA ILE A 36 -2.46 4.46 -11.18
C ILE A 36 -3.20 3.36 -11.94
N THR A 37 -2.47 2.67 -12.80
CA THR A 37 -2.93 1.46 -13.48
C THR A 37 -2.13 0.26 -13.02
N ILE A 38 -2.82 -0.80 -12.58
CA ILE A 38 -2.19 -2.06 -12.19
C ILE A 38 -2.09 -2.99 -13.40
N ASN A 39 -0.87 -3.31 -13.83
CA ASN A 39 -0.64 -4.34 -14.85
C ASN A 39 -0.81 -5.74 -14.25
N LYS A 40 -2.04 -6.26 -14.30
CA LYS A 40 -2.39 -7.59 -13.76
C LYS A 40 -1.60 -8.74 -14.35
N ASN A 41 -1.09 -8.60 -15.57
CA ASN A 41 -0.30 -9.65 -16.23
C ASN A 41 1.12 -9.78 -15.63
N ALA A 42 1.58 -8.75 -14.91
CA ALA A 42 2.88 -8.75 -14.22
C ALA A 42 2.77 -9.25 -12.76
N ILE A 43 1.55 -9.52 -12.27
CA ILE A 43 1.32 -9.96 -10.90
C ILE A 43 1.34 -11.49 -10.85
N THR A 44 2.22 -12.06 -10.00
CA THR A 44 2.16 -13.49 -9.69
C THR A 44 0.86 -13.78 -8.93
N SER A 45 0.17 -14.86 -9.28
CA SER A 45 -1.17 -15.18 -8.74
C SER A 45 -1.28 -15.15 -7.22
N SER A 46 -0.22 -15.51 -6.49
CA SER A 46 -0.15 -15.44 -5.03
C SER A 46 -0.27 -14.04 -4.44
N TYR A 47 0.10 -13.00 -5.20
CA TYR A 47 0.12 -11.60 -4.76
C TYR A 47 -1.09 -10.80 -5.26
N TYR A 48 -2.04 -11.41 -5.97
CA TYR A 48 -3.20 -10.68 -6.50
C TYR A 48 -4.03 -9.99 -5.40
N GLY A 49 -4.07 -10.60 -4.20
CA GLY A 49 -4.73 -10.04 -3.02
C GLY A 49 -4.18 -8.68 -2.60
N ASP A 50 -2.88 -8.46 -2.76
CA ASP A 50 -2.19 -7.25 -2.28
C ASP A 50 -2.57 -6.01 -3.11
N PHE A 51 -3.12 -6.21 -4.32
CA PHE A 51 -3.53 -5.14 -5.23
C PHE A 51 -5.06 -4.95 -5.29
N LEU A 52 -5.82 -5.69 -4.48
CA LEU A 52 -7.26 -5.51 -4.37
C LEU A 52 -7.59 -4.16 -3.72
N LYS A 53 -8.55 -3.43 -4.31
CA LYS A 53 -9.05 -2.20 -3.71
C LYS A 53 -9.87 -2.52 -2.47
N LEU A 54 -9.64 -1.77 -1.41
CA LEU A 54 -10.42 -1.80 -0.19
C LEU A 54 -11.61 -0.86 -0.29
N SER A 55 -12.66 -1.07 0.50
CA SER A 55 -13.80 -0.15 0.55
C SER A 55 -13.46 1.12 1.33
N PRO A 56 -14.23 2.22 1.20
CA PRO A 56 -14.03 3.42 2.01
C PRO A 56 -14.08 3.20 3.52
N GLN A 57 -14.77 2.15 4.00
CA GLN A 57 -14.79 1.78 5.43
C GLN A 57 -13.51 1.06 5.88
N GLN A 58 -12.81 0.41 4.95
CA GLN A 58 -11.56 -0.32 5.21
C GLN A 58 -10.32 0.55 4.94
N ASN A 59 -10.45 1.55 4.07
CA ASN A 59 -9.40 2.49 3.70
C ASN A 59 -10.07 3.85 3.37
N ASP A 60 -10.15 4.69 4.40
CA ASP A 60 -10.59 6.08 4.27
C ASP A 60 -9.39 6.96 3.89
N ASN A 61 -9.58 7.81 2.91
CA ASN A 61 -8.56 8.73 2.42
C ASN A 61 -8.48 10.00 3.27
N PHE A 62 -9.43 10.21 4.19
CA PHE A 62 -9.53 11.40 5.05
C PHE A 62 -9.57 12.73 4.28
N GLY A 63 -10.02 12.70 3.02
CA GLY A 63 -10.00 13.85 2.12
C GLY A 63 -8.60 14.24 1.62
N LEU A 64 -7.57 13.41 1.85
CA LEU A 64 -6.22 13.64 1.38
C LEU A 64 -6.05 13.21 -0.08
N PRO A 65 -5.29 13.98 -0.89
CA PRO A 65 -4.98 13.60 -2.27
C PRO A 65 -4.16 12.31 -2.31
N TYR A 66 -4.11 11.68 -3.48
CA TYR A 66 -3.25 10.53 -3.70
C TYR A 66 -1.78 10.95 -3.69
N ASP A 67 -0.96 10.35 -2.84
CA ASP A 67 0.48 10.62 -2.73
C ASP A 67 1.29 9.43 -3.26
N TYR A 68 2.01 9.65 -4.37
CA TYR A 68 2.89 8.66 -4.98
C TYR A 68 4.16 8.39 -4.14
N GLY A 69 4.53 9.31 -3.25
CA GLY A 69 5.65 9.19 -2.31
C GLY A 69 5.24 8.68 -0.94
N ASP A 70 3.97 8.28 -0.76
CA ASP A 70 3.47 7.77 0.51
C ASP A 70 4.25 6.52 0.92
N ILE A 71 4.62 6.44 2.19
CA ILE A 71 5.44 5.34 2.70
C ILE A 71 4.74 3.98 2.60
N MET A 72 3.40 3.96 2.52
CA MET A 72 2.55 2.79 2.31
C MET A 72 2.30 2.49 0.82
N HIS A 73 2.82 3.29 -0.11
CA HIS A 73 2.73 3.04 -1.55
C HIS A 73 3.83 2.05 -1.98
N TYR A 74 3.48 1.07 -2.81
CA TYR A 74 4.49 0.19 -3.41
C TYR A 74 5.32 0.93 -4.45
N PRO A 75 6.65 0.72 -4.53
CA PRO A 75 7.46 1.30 -5.58
C PRO A 75 6.94 0.85 -6.96
N ALA A 76 7.08 1.72 -7.96
CA ALA A 76 6.95 1.31 -9.34
C ALA A 76 8.27 0.65 -9.75
N ASP A 77 8.23 -0.67 -9.97
CA ASP A 77 9.37 -1.46 -10.44
C ASP A 77 9.65 -1.23 -11.94
#